data_AF-A0A973MTH1-F1
#
_entry.id   AF-A0A973MTH1-F1
#
_cell.length_a   1.000
_cell.length_b   1.000
_cell.length_c   1.000
_cell.angle_alpha   90.00
_cell.angle_beta   90.00
_cell.angle_gamma   90.00
#
_symmetry.space_group_name_H-M   'P 1'
#
loop_
_entity.id
_entity.type
_entity.pdbx_description
1 polymer ?
#
loop_
_entity_poly.entity_id
_entity_poly.type
_entity_poly.pdbx_seq_one_letter_code
_entity_poly.pdbx_strand_id
1 'polypeptide(L)' 'AYISIDGMIEATTIAKPNLCRACFDGEYPMELPDPELLGKQLLETELAAGPAATAAADAIRRP' A
#
# COMPACT_ATOMS: atom_id res chain seq x y z
N ALA A 1 -7.56 16.73 18.94
CA ALA A 1 -7.31 17.43 17.66
C ALA A 1 -6.64 16.46 16.70
N TYR A 2 -6.95 16.54 15.41
CA TYR A 2 -6.35 15.70 14.36
C TYR A 2 -5.43 16.55 13.49
N ILE A 3 -4.55 15.90 12.73
CA ILE A 3 -3.70 16.59 11.73
C ILE A 3 -4.54 17.07 10.54
N SER A 4 -4.10 18.13 9.85
CA SER A 4 -4.73 18.57 8.60
C SER A 4 -4.14 17.83 7.40
N ILE A 5 -5.00 17.44 6.45
CA ILE A 5 -4.56 16.82 5.19
C ILE A 5 -3.75 17.80 4.35
N ASP A 6 -4.18 19.06 4.25
CA ASP A 6 -3.45 20.09 3.50
C ASP A 6 -2.06 20.35 4.09
N GLY A 7 -1.96 20.41 5.42
CA GLY A 7 -0.66 20.56 6.10
C GLY A 7 0.25 19.35 5.89
N MET A 8 -0.30 18.14 5.85
CA MET A 8 0.46 16.94 5.48
C MET A 8 0.99 17.03 4.04
N ILE A 9 0.16 17.46 3.09
CA ILE A 9 0.57 17.63 1.68
C ILE A 9 1.72 18.63 1.58
N GLU A 10 1.56 19.83 2.15
CA GLU A 10 2.59 20.88 2.15
C GLU A 10 3.91 20.41 2.77
N ALA A 11 3.85 19.71 3.91
CA ALA A 11 5.02 19.22 4.61
C ALA A 11 5.82 18.18 3.80
N THR A 12 5.15 17.37 2.95
CA THR A 12 5.83 16.37 2.13
C THR A 12 6.51 16.95 0.89
N THR A 13 6.14 18.16 0.45
CA THR A 13 6.53 18.76 -0.84
C THR A 13 6.12 17.95 -2.08
N ILE A 14 5.30 16.90 -1.91
CA ILE A 14 4.79 16.06 -3.00
C ILE A 14 3.43 16.60 -3.44
N ALA A 15 3.22 16.72 -4.75
CA ALA A 15 1.94 17.15 -5.29
C ALA A 15 0.83 16.15 -4.92
N LYS A 16 -0.37 16.66 -4.59
CA LYS A 16 -1.56 15.87 -4.22
C LYS A 16 -1.83 14.62 -5.07
N PRO A 17 -1.76 14.64 -6.42
CA PRO A 17 -2.01 13.43 -7.23
C PRO A 17 -0.92 12.36 -7.09
N ASN A 18 0.24 12.70 -6.53
CA ASN A 18 1.40 11.80 -6.39
C ASN A 18 1.64 11.37 -4.93
N LEU A 19 0.87 11.90 -3.97
CA LEU A 19 0.98 11.56 -2.55
C LEU A 19 -0.08 10.52 -2.17
N CYS A 20 0.34 9.40 -1.58
CA CYS A 20 -0.61 8.46 -0.99
C CYS A 20 -1.26 9.08 0.25
N ARG A 21 -2.57 9.32 0.17
CA ARG A 21 -3.41 9.89 1.24
C ARG A 21 -4.60 9.00 1.60
N ALA A 22 -4.64 7.80 1.05
CA ALA A 22 -5.72 6.85 1.23
C ALA A 22 -6.03 6.50 2.70
N CYS A 23 -5.03 6.48 3.57
CA CYS A 23 -5.25 6.25 5.00
C CYS A 23 -6.07 7.35 5.68
N PHE A 24 -6.16 8.55 5.08
CA PHE A 24 -6.84 9.70 5.63
C PHE A 24 -8.17 9.99 4.91
N ASP A 25 -8.20 9.83 3.58
CA ASP A 25 -9.38 10.18 2.76
C ASP A 25 -9.76 9.13 1.70
N GLY A 26 -9.11 7.96 1.71
CA GLY A 26 -9.43 6.85 0.83
C GLY A 26 -8.84 6.94 -0.59
N GLU A 27 -8.13 8.01 -0.94
CA GLU A 27 -7.65 8.20 -2.30
C GLU A 27 -6.21 7.74 -2.52
N TYR A 28 -6.07 6.79 -3.44
CA TYR A 28 -4.80 6.26 -3.90
C TYR A 28 -4.32 7.04 -5.13
N PRO A 29 -3.02 7.38 -5.21
CA PRO A 29 -2.43 8.07 -6.37
C PRO A 29 -2.24 7.13 -7.57
N MET A 30 -2.67 5.89 -7.45
CA MET A 30 -2.51 4.79 -8.39
C MET A 30 -3.78 3.94 -8.38
N GLU A 31 -4.07 3.32 -9.52
CA GLU A 31 -5.21 2.42 -9.64
C GLU A 31 -5.03 1.21 -8.72
N LEU A 32 -6.12 0.86 -8.04
CA LEU A 32 -6.18 -0.33 -7.23
C LEU A 32 -6.54 -1.54 -8.10
N PRO A 33 -5.95 -2.72 -7.84
CA PRO A 33 -6.35 -3.96 -8.50
C PRO A 33 -7.77 -4.38 -8.09
N ASP A 34 -8.29 -5.43 -8.72
CA ASP A 34 -9.62 -5.97 -8.43
C ASP A 34 -9.80 -6.22 -6.91
N PRO A 35 -10.93 -5.82 -6.29
CA PRO A 35 -11.22 -6.06 -4.88
C PRO A 35 -11.06 -7.51 -4.43
N GLU A 36 -11.31 -8.50 -5.31
CA GLU A 36 -11.11 -9.93 -5.00
C GLU A 36 -9.63 -10.25 -4.71
N LEU A 37 -8.69 -9.47 -5.25
CA LEU A 37 -7.25 -9.60 -5.07
C LEU A 37 -6.69 -8.77 -3.90
N LEU A 38 -7.44 -7.76 -3.42
CA LEU A 38 -7.01 -6.86 -2.33
C LEU A 38 -7.35 -7.37 -0.93
N GLY A 39 -8.22 -8.37 -0.85
CA GLY A 39 -8.78 -8.86 0.39
C GLY A 39 -7.97 -9.94 1.08
N LYS A 40 -8.65 -10.61 2.01
CA LYS A 40 -8.16 -11.71 2.86
C LYS A 40 -7.21 -12.68 2.12
N GLN A 41 -7.60 -13.11 0.92
CA GLN A 41 -6.92 -14.12 0.08
C GLN A 41 -5.50 -13.77 -0.36
N LEU A 42 -5.09 -12.49 -0.29
CA LEU A 42 -3.73 -12.08 -0.65
C LEU A 42 -2.68 -12.79 0.20
N LEU A 43 -2.86 -12.79 1.53
CA LEU A 43 -1.90 -13.39 2.45
C LEU A 43 -2.06 -14.91 2.57
N GLU A 44 -3.27 -15.44 2.37
CA GLU A 44 -3.45 -16.90 2.39
C GLU A 44 -2.83 -17.59 1.17
N THR A 45 -2.79 -16.92 0.01
CA THR A 45 -2.10 -17.45 -1.18
C THR A 45 -0.59 -17.57 -0.92
N GLU A 46 0.02 -16.54 -0.32
CA GLU A 46 1.44 -16.57 0.06
C GLU A 46 1.73 -17.62 1.14
N LEU A 47 0.86 -17.73 2.15
CA LEU A 47 1.03 -18.70 3.23
C LEU A 47 0.81 -20.15 2.75
N ALA A 48 -0.12 -20.37 1.82
CA ALA A 48 -0.37 -21.67 1.20
C ALA A 48 0.79 -22.11 0.28
N ALA A 49 1.52 -21.16 -0.33
CA ALA A 49 2.71 -21.43 -1.13
C ALA A 49 3.93 -21.89 -0.31
N GLY A 50 3.86 -21.79 1.02
CA GLY A 50 4.88 -22.27 1.95
C GLY A 50 6.09 -21.35 2.10
N PRO A 51 6.97 -21.62 3.10
CA PRO A 51 8.06 -20.72 3.51
C PRO A 51 9.08 -20.41 2.41
N ALA A 52 9.23 -21.31 1.43
CA ALA A 52 10.18 -21.15 0.33
C ALA A 52 9.73 -20.07 -0.67
N ALA A 53 8.43 -19.92 -0.89
CA ALA A 53 7.88 -18.91 -1.80
C ALA A 53 7.91 -17.51 -1.18
N THR A 54 7.60 -17.40 0.12
CA THR A 54 7.64 -16.16 0.88
C THR A 54 9.07 -15.63 1.08
N ALA A 55 10.04 -16.51 1.36
CA ALA A 55 11.45 -16.12 1.47
C ALA A 55 12.02 -15.62 0.13
N ALA A 56 11.65 -16.23 -1.00
CA ALA A 56 12.08 -15.79 -2.32
C ALA A 56 11.49 -14.42 -2.68
N ALA A 57 10.21 -14.18 -2.38
CA ALA A 57 9.56 -12.90 -2.61
C ALA A 57 10.16 -11.77 -1.74
N ASP A 58 10.46 -12.03 -0.46
CA ASP A 58 11.07 -11.05 0.45
C ASP A 58 12.53 -10.73 0.08
N ALA A 59 13.29 -11.73 -0.39
CA ALA A 59 14.66 -11.55 -0.87
C ALA A 59 14.75 -10.70 -2.15
N ILE A 60 13.75 -10.77 -3.03
CA ILE A 60 13.66 -9.91 -4.22
C ILE A 60 13.34 -8.45 -3.84
N ARG A 61 12.66 -8.24 -2.71
CA ARG A 61 12.13 -6.94 -2.30
C ARG A 61 13.04 -6.15 -1.37
N ARG A 62 14.09 -6.78 -0.81
CA ARG A 62 15.11 -6.12 0.02
C ARG A 62 16.37 -5.82 -0.81
N PRO A 63 16.87 -4.56 -0.84
CA PRO A 63 18.09 -4.20 -1.54
C PRO A 63 19.34 -4.80 -0.89
#